data_AF-A0A2E7K3S5-F1
#
_entry.id   AF-A0A2E7K3S5-F1
#
_cell.length_a   1.000
_cell.length_b   1.000
_cell.length_c   1.000
_cell.angle_alpha   90.00
_cell.angle_beta   90.00
_cell.angle_gamma   90.00
#
_symmetry.space_group_name_H-M   'P 1'
#
loop_
_entity.id
_entity.type
_entity.pdbx_description
1 polymer ?
#
loop_
_entity_poly.entity_id
_entity_poly.type
_entity_poly.pdbx_seq_one_letter_code
_entity_poly.pdbx_strand_id
1 'polypeptide(L)'
;MSTSTAPKVKAQYESYPYPPRKAEQEDKRLLTTAMDALDTISHYGFGGAFDPTGKRILIAGEGTGDSTIYLAEQLRDYDTEIVALDFSQTSQEISKARLKARGLSNVQSVHGSLLELDSMELGQFDYINCSGVLHHLEDPLAGLQQLKAALTDDGVIALLLYSTVGRMPVYNMQHAMRLVSAEDDSDAQRIAICRSILQDLPATNWLQGMRQSVTNEINYYGDAGLYDLFLHSQDRGYSVEDIYALLGDAQMEMIDFIGLQSNAAVLYAPEAFVPSQAEAMKNMSKQERYAIAEKAGCHIPLHIFYASKKAKTPAQSTNEHLIPIWASQKVGSNMGEQIIQAFEGKDEGTALSLTAQGQIGVQVTLAKRSYTTALLQAIDGERSLAEIIQHVCAEHKAEPDTVRTQLRELFFSLHMQHFLMLRSADSPRWPSTAELQARVSQS
;
A
#
# COMPACT_ATOMS: atom_id res chain seq x y z
N MET A 1 -2.40 -16.32 -33.72
CA MET A 1 -3.34 -15.28 -33.24
C MET A 1 -3.47 -15.50 -31.74
N SER A 2 -2.94 -14.60 -30.92
CA SER A 2 -3.15 -14.65 -29.47
C SER A 2 -4.65 -14.43 -29.23
N THR A 3 -5.34 -15.39 -28.61
CA THR A 3 -6.73 -15.21 -28.19
C THR A 3 -6.72 -14.37 -26.92
N SER A 4 -7.45 -13.25 -26.91
CA SER A 4 -7.43 -12.31 -25.79
C SER A 4 -7.80 -13.00 -24.48
N THR A 5 -7.06 -12.70 -23.40
CA THR A 5 -7.25 -13.30 -22.08
C THR A 5 -8.31 -12.58 -21.25
N ALA A 6 -8.71 -11.36 -21.64
CA ALA A 6 -9.68 -10.56 -20.91
C ALA A 6 -11.03 -11.27 -20.63
N PRO A 7 -11.63 -12.05 -21.56
CA PRO A 7 -12.84 -12.81 -21.27
C PRO A 7 -12.65 -13.89 -20.19
N LYS A 8 -11.47 -14.51 -20.13
CA LYS A 8 -11.15 -15.54 -19.11
C LYS A 8 -10.97 -14.91 -17.73
N VAL A 9 -10.25 -13.78 -17.66
CA VAL A 9 -10.10 -13.01 -16.42
C VAL A 9 -11.46 -12.52 -15.92
N LYS A 10 -12.31 -12.01 -16.83
CA LYS A 10 -13.68 -11.63 -16.50
C LYS A 10 -14.46 -12.80 -15.91
N ALA A 11 -14.52 -13.94 -16.62
CA ALA A 11 -15.23 -15.12 -16.16
C ALA A 11 -14.73 -15.61 -14.80
N GLN A 12 -13.42 -15.53 -14.55
CA GLN A 12 -12.82 -15.87 -13.26
C GLN A 12 -13.38 -15.00 -12.13
N TYR A 13 -13.41 -13.68 -12.26
CA TYR A 13 -13.92 -12.80 -11.20
C TYR A 13 -15.45 -12.81 -11.08
N GLU A 14 -16.18 -13.20 -12.13
CA GLU A 14 -17.62 -13.50 -12.00
C GLU A 14 -17.86 -14.78 -11.17
N SER A 15 -17.05 -15.82 -11.36
CA SER A 15 -17.16 -17.09 -10.61
C SER A 15 -16.56 -17.02 -9.21
N TYR A 16 -15.47 -16.27 -9.06
CA TYR A 16 -14.67 -16.14 -7.85
C TYR A 16 -14.33 -14.66 -7.57
N PRO A 17 -15.32 -13.83 -7.14
CA PRO A 17 -15.07 -12.45 -6.75
C PRO A 17 -13.97 -12.37 -5.67
N TYR A 18 -13.00 -11.50 -5.88
CA TYR A 18 -11.81 -11.45 -5.04
C TYR A 18 -11.42 -10.01 -4.63
N PRO A 19 -10.99 -9.78 -3.37
CA PRO A 19 -11.14 -10.71 -2.24
C PRO A 19 -12.62 -11.00 -1.96
N PRO A 20 -13.05 -12.21 -1.56
CA PRO A 20 -14.45 -12.44 -1.29
C PRO A 20 -14.85 -11.69 -0.02
N ARG A 21 -15.89 -10.83 -0.15
CA ARG A 21 -16.40 -9.97 0.91
C ARG A 21 -17.89 -10.24 1.15
N LYS A 22 -18.34 -9.91 2.36
CA LYS A 22 -19.71 -10.08 2.82
C LYS A 22 -20.18 -8.77 3.42
N ALA A 23 -21.28 -8.21 2.91
CA ALA A 23 -21.79 -6.92 3.35
C ALA A 23 -22.19 -6.93 4.84
N GLU A 24 -22.58 -8.08 5.38
CA GLU A 24 -22.98 -8.29 6.77
C GLU A 24 -21.81 -8.27 7.77
N GLN A 25 -20.60 -7.96 7.30
CA GLN A 25 -19.42 -7.76 8.14
C GLN A 25 -19.03 -6.28 8.27
N GLU A 26 -19.66 -5.38 7.50
CA GLU A 26 -19.31 -3.95 7.49
C GLU A 26 -19.67 -3.24 8.79
N ASP A 27 -20.63 -3.78 9.55
CA ASP A 27 -21.04 -3.33 10.88
C ASP A 27 -20.02 -3.69 11.99
N LYS A 28 -19.07 -4.59 11.69
CA LYS A 28 -18.12 -5.13 12.69
C LYS A 28 -16.70 -4.62 12.52
N ARG A 29 -16.34 -4.15 11.33
CA ARG A 29 -14.97 -3.75 11.00
C ARG A 29 -14.94 -2.77 9.83
N LEU A 30 -13.86 -2.01 9.76
CA LEU A 30 -13.41 -1.28 8.60
C LEU A 30 -12.10 -1.90 8.13
N LEU A 31 -12.08 -2.37 6.89
CA LEU A 31 -10.86 -2.79 6.23
C LEU A 31 -10.08 -1.56 5.77
N THR A 32 -8.77 -1.57 6.00
CA THR A 32 -7.89 -0.47 5.62
C THR A 32 -6.91 -0.93 4.55
N THR A 33 -6.53 -0.01 3.67
CA THR A 33 -5.52 -0.21 2.64
C THR A 33 -4.42 0.83 2.83
N ALA A 34 -3.16 0.43 2.75
CA ALA A 34 -2.04 1.31 3.08
C ALA A 34 -1.92 2.50 2.11
N MET A 35 -2.21 2.26 0.83
CA MET A 35 -2.11 3.26 -0.23
C MET A 35 -3.29 4.23 -0.29
N ASP A 36 -4.40 3.96 0.41
CA ASP A 36 -5.57 4.83 0.37
C ASP A 36 -5.81 5.62 1.65
N ALA A 37 -4.91 5.49 2.64
CA ALA A 37 -4.96 6.31 3.83
C ALA A 37 -4.61 7.77 3.46
N LEU A 38 -5.46 8.74 3.84
CA LEU A 38 -5.32 10.14 3.40
C LEU A 38 -3.98 10.78 3.83
N ASP A 39 -3.45 10.38 4.98
CA ASP A 39 -2.14 10.79 5.48
C ASP A 39 -0.99 10.23 4.63
N THR A 40 -1.10 8.98 4.17
CA THR A 40 -0.14 8.37 3.24
C THR A 40 -0.21 9.03 1.86
N ILE A 41 -1.42 9.24 1.32
CA ILE A 41 -1.63 9.94 0.04
C ILE A 41 -1.02 11.33 0.11
N SER A 42 -1.29 12.06 1.20
CA SER A 42 -0.76 13.40 1.40
C SER A 42 0.76 13.41 1.50
N HIS A 43 1.33 12.60 2.39
CA HIS A 43 2.78 12.56 2.61
C HIS A 43 3.55 12.21 1.33
N TYR A 44 3.20 11.09 0.69
CA TYR A 44 3.95 10.61 -0.47
C TYR A 44 3.55 11.32 -1.75
N GLY A 45 2.25 11.36 -2.05
CA GLY A 45 1.72 11.85 -3.33
C GLY A 45 1.74 13.37 -3.46
N PHE A 46 1.51 14.10 -2.38
CA PHE A 46 1.29 15.56 -2.43
C PHE A 46 2.24 16.36 -1.55
N GLY A 47 3.36 15.77 -1.11
CA GLY A 47 4.37 16.49 -0.31
C GLY A 47 3.83 17.01 1.03
N GLY A 48 2.78 16.39 1.56
CA GLY A 48 2.05 16.77 2.77
C GLY A 48 0.88 17.74 2.53
N ALA A 49 0.68 18.24 1.31
CA ALA A 49 -0.35 19.22 0.96
C ALA A 49 -1.51 18.60 0.18
N PHE A 50 -2.42 17.92 0.88
CA PHE A 50 -3.60 17.30 0.28
C PHE A 50 -4.87 17.73 1.00
N ASP A 51 -5.69 18.53 0.32
CA ASP A 51 -7.07 18.78 0.71
C ASP A 51 -7.98 18.01 -0.26
N PRO A 52 -8.78 17.04 0.22
CA PRO A 52 -9.69 16.29 -0.63
C PRO A 52 -10.92 17.09 -1.10
N THR A 53 -11.17 18.28 -0.55
CA THR A 53 -12.31 19.12 -0.94
C THR A 53 -12.19 19.55 -2.41
N GLY A 54 -13.25 19.33 -3.18
CA GLY A 54 -13.31 19.58 -4.63
C GLY A 54 -12.48 18.60 -5.47
N LYS A 55 -11.91 17.54 -4.87
CA LYS A 55 -11.09 16.55 -5.58
C LYS A 55 -11.95 15.46 -6.19
N ARG A 56 -11.41 14.84 -7.24
CA ARG A 56 -12.01 13.68 -7.90
C ARG A 56 -11.11 12.46 -7.77
N ILE A 57 -11.69 11.33 -7.38
CA ILE A 57 -10.99 10.08 -7.12
C ILE A 57 -11.55 8.97 -8.00
N LEU A 58 -10.67 8.22 -8.66
CA LEU A 58 -11.03 7.00 -9.39
C LEU A 58 -10.47 5.78 -8.67
N ILE A 59 -11.29 4.76 -8.46
CA ILE A 59 -10.85 3.40 -8.13
C ILE A 59 -11.03 2.56 -9.40
N ALA A 60 -9.95 2.26 -10.10
CA ALA A 60 -9.95 1.50 -11.34
C ALA A 60 -9.67 0.02 -11.07
N GLY A 61 -10.69 -0.82 -11.26
CA GLY A 61 -10.72 -2.21 -10.82
C GLY A 61 -11.08 -2.31 -9.33
N GLU A 62 -12.26 -1.81 -8.97
CA GLU A 62 -12.72 -1.71 -7.58
C GLU A 62 -12.85 -3.08 -6.88
N GLY A 63 -13.01 -4.15 -7.66
CA GLY A 63 -13.24 -5.50 -7.19
C GLY A 63 -14.46 -5.56 -6.27
N THR A 64 -14.29 -6.20 -5.12
CA THR A 64 -15.34 -6.28 -4.09
C THR A 64 -15.37 -5.07 -3.14
N GLY A 65 -14.58 -4.02 -3.41
CA GLY A 65 -14.74 -2.69 -2.83
C GLY A 65 -13.85 -2.34 -1.64
N ASP A 66 -12.73 -3.00 -1.38
CA ASP A 66 -11.91 -2.68 -0.19
C ASP A 66 -11.39 -1.22 -0.19
N SER A 67 -10.76 -0.79 -1.29
CA SER A 67 -10.33 0.61 -1.45
C SER A 67 -11.53 1.56 -1.54
N THR A 68 -12.59 1.17 -2.25
CA THR A 68 -13.81 1.96 -2.39
C THR A 68 -14.44 2.29 -1.04
N ILE A 69 -14.64 1.28 -0.19
CA ILE A 69 -15.23 1.46 1.14
C ILE A 69 -14.34 2.33 2.03
N TYR A 70 -13.03 2.08 2.03
CA TYR A 70 -12.12 2.80 2.90
C TYR A 70 -11.98 4.28 2.52
N LEU A 71 -11.88 4.60 1.22
CA LEU A 71 -11.87 5.98 0.74
C LEU A 71 -13.21 6.67 1.00
N ALA A 72 -14.33 6.01 0.68
CA ALA A 72 -15.65 6.56 0.90
C ALA A 72 -15.92 6.91 2.37
N GLU A 73 -15.45 6.06 3.30
CA GLU A 73 -15.58 6.33 4.74
C GLU A 73 -14.70 7.50 5.21
N GLN A 74 -13.44 7.58 4.75
CA GLN A 74 -12.54 8.68 5.06
C GLN A 74 -13.05 10.03 4.53
N LEU A 75 -13.74 10.00 3.38
CA LEU A 75 -14.17 11.17 2.62
C LEU A 75 -15.65 11.52 2.81
N ARG A 76 -16.33 10.86 3.75
CA ARG A 76 -17.77 11.03 4.03
C ARG A 76 -18.16 12.49 4.28
N ASP A 77 -17.26 13.26 4.90
CA ASP A 77 -17.51 14.64 5.34
C ASP A 77 -16.88 15.69 4.40
N TYR A 78 -16.42 15.27 3.22
CA TYR A 78 -15.77 16.14 2.23
C TYR A 78 -16.58 16.21 0.94
N ASP A 79 -16.51 17.36 0.27
CA ASP A 79 -17.05 17.53 -1.09
C ASP A 79 -16.07 16.90 -2.10
N THR A 80 -16.01 15.57 -2.11
CA THR A 80 -15.12 14.78 -2.96
C THR A 80 -15.94 13.84 -3.83
N GLU A 81 -15.67 13.82 -5.13
CA GLU A 81 -16.31 12.88 -6.05
C GLU A 81 -15.50 11.59 -6.11
N ILE A 82 -16.14 10.46 -5.82
CA ILE A 82 -15.51 9.13 -5.92
C ILE A 82 -16.21 8.34 -7.01
N VAL A 83 -15.44 7.90 -8.00
CA VAL A 83 -15.88 7.00 -9.07
C VAL A 83 -15.21 5.64 -8.88
N ALA A 84 -16.01 4.59 -8.78
CA ALA A 84 -15.51 3.22 -8.68
C ALA A 84 -15.87 2.44 -9.95
N LEU A 85 -14.85 1.96 -10.66
CA LEU A 85 -14.97 1.30 -11.95
C LEU A 85 -14.58 -0.17 -11.83
N ASP A 86 -15.41 -1.07 -12.34
CA ASP A 86 -15.06 -2.49 -12.46
C ASP A 86 -15.79 -3.18 -13.61
N PHE A 87 -15.13 -4.18 -14.22
CA PHE A 87 -15.69 -4.95 -15.34
C PHE A 87 -16.47 -6.20 -14.89
N SER A 88 -16.31 -6.63 -13.62
CA SER A 88 -17.04 -7.75 -13.02
C SER A 88 -18.33 -7.25 -12.39
N GLN A 89 -19.46 -7.71 -12.91
CA GLN A 89 -20.75 -7.33 -12.36
C GLN A 89 -20.93 -7.90 -10.94
N THR A 90 -20.54 -9.16 -10.73
CA THR A 90 -20.65 -9.82 -9.42
C THR A 90 -19.83 -9.11 -8.34
N SER A 91 -18.60 -8.71 -8.66
CA SER A 91 -17.73 -8.00 -7.71
C SER A 91 -18.30 -6.62 -7.35
N GLN A 92 -18.80 -5.90 -8.35
CA GLN A 92 -19.44 -4.61 -8.14
C GLN A 92 -20.75 -4.72 -7.34
N GLU A 93 -21.56 -5.76 -7.54
CA GLU A 93 -22.77 -6.00 -6.73
C GLU A 93 -22.43 -6.19 -5.25
N ILE A 94 -21.33 -6.90 -4.95
CA ILE A 94 -20.80 -7.03 -3.59
C ILE A 94 -20.34 -5.66 -3.05
N SER A 95 -19.56 -4.88 -3.82
CA SER A 95 -19.12 -3.53 -3.42
C SER A 95 -20.31 -2.61 -3.11
N LYS A 96 -21.33 -2.58 -3.98
CA LYS A 96 -22.58 -1.81 -3.77
C LYS A 96 -23.33 -2.24 -2.52
N ALA A 97 -23.41 -3.55 -2.25
CA ALA A 97 -24.03 -4.05 -1.02
C ALA A 97 -23.29 -3.59 0.24
N ARG A 98 -21.95 -3.56 0.20
CA ARG A 98 -21.10 -3.05 1.30
C ARG A 98 -21.28 -1.54 1.50
N LEU A 99 -21.29 -0.75 0.42
CA LEU A 99 -21.55 0.70 0.48
C LEU A 99 -22.90 0.98 1.15
N LYS A 100 -23.93 0.25 0.72
CA LYS A 100 -25.29 0.34 1.30
C LYS A 100 -25.30 -0.05 2.78
N ALA A 101 -24.63 -1.12 3.17
CA ALA A 101 -24.55 -1.55 4.57
C ALA A 101 -23.93 -0.49 5.49
N ARG A 102 -23.07 0.39 4.96
CA ARG A 102 -22.43 1.49 5.69
C ARG A 102 -23.13 2.86 5.51
N GLY A 103 -24.23 2.90 4.77
CA GLY A 103 -24.88 4.17 4.41
C GLY A 103 -23.94 5.15 3.69
N LEU A 104 -23.05 4.64 2.83
CA LEU A 104 -22.14 5.44 2.02
C LEU A 104 -22.80 5.72 0.67
N SER A 105 -23.05 7.00 0.39
CA SER A 105 -23.68 7.47 -0.86
C SER A 105 -22.79 8.40 -1.69
N ASN A 106 -21.55 8.62 -1.25
CA ASN A 106 -20.55 9.48 -1.88
C ASN A 106 -19.73 8.76 -2.97
N VAL A 107 -20.24 7.65 -3.53
CA VAL A 107 -19.57 6.85 -4.56
C VAL A 107 -20.50 6.64 -5.76
N GLN A 108 -19.99 6.98 -6.95
CA GLN A 108 -20.58 6.60 -8.23
C GLN A 108 -19.95 5.29 -8.73
N SER A 109 -20.74 4.21 -8.78
CA SER A 109 -20.30 2.96 -9.40
C SER A 109 -20.49 2.99 -10.92
N VAL A 110 -19.45 2.64 -11.67
CA VAL A 110 -19.43 2.53 -13.13
C VAL A 110 -19.05 1.11 -13.51
N HIS A 111 -19.82 0.49 -14.41
CA HIS A 111 -19.49 -0.83 -14.93
C HIS A 111 -18.79 -0.70 -16.28
N GLY A 112 -17.61 -1.30 -16.42
CA GLY A 112 -16.88 -1.34 -17.68
C GLY A 112 -15.39 -1.59 -17.48
N SER A 113 -14.65 -1.56 -18.59
CA SER A 113 -13.21 -1.79 -18.58
C SER A 113 -12.42 -0.49 -18.43
N LEU A 114 -11.33 -0.51 -17.65
CA LEU A 114 -10.41 0.63 -17.60
C LEU A 114 -9.79 0.95 -18.97
N LEU A 115 -9.76 -0.03 -19.88
CA LEU A 115 -9.25 0.15 -21.25
C LEU A 115 -10.14 1.04 -22.10
N GLU A 116 -11.36 1.35 -21.63
CA GLU A 116 -12.39 2.12 -22.33
C GLU A 116 -12.65 3.47 -21.65
N LEU A 117 -11.79 3.89 -20.70
CA LEU A 117 -11.96 5.12 -19.90
C LEU A 117 -12.18 6.37 -20.75
N ASP A 118 -11.46 6.49 -21.87
CA ASP A 118 -11.60 7.59 -22.83
C ASP A 118 -13.02 7.72 -23.41
N SER A 119 -13.68 6.59 -23.67
CA SER A 119 -15.05 6.53 -24.20
C SER A 119 -16.14 6.78 -23.16
N MET A 120 -15.83 6.64 -21.86
CA MET A 120 -16.80 6.80 -20.78
C MET A 120 -17.05 8.27 -20.39
N GLU A 121 -16.26 9.21 -20.92
CA GLU A 121 -16.40 10.66 -20.66
C GLU A 121 -16.42 11.04 -19.17
N LEU A 122 -15.72 10.27 -18.31
CA LEU A 122 -15.70 10.48 -16.86
C LEU A 122 -14.84 11.67 -16.41
N GLY A 123 -14.14 12.34 -17.33
CA GLY A 123 -13.22 13.43 -17.05
C GLY A 123 -11.91 12.97 -16.41
N GLN A 124 -11.25 13.88 -15.67
CA GLN A 124 -9.96 13.63 -15.03
C GLN A 124 -10.05 13.55 -13.51
N PHE A 125 -9.09 12.85 -12.89
CA PHE A 125 -9.02 12.57 -11.47
C PHE A 125 -7.75 13.12 -10.84
N ASP A 126 -7.85 13.65 -9.63
CA ASP A 126 -6.71 14.10 -8.82
C ASP A 126 -5.96 12.91 -8.20
N TYR A 127 -6.68 11.84 -7.89
CA TYR A 127 -6.12 10.60 -7.36
C TYR A 127 -6.75 9.38 -8.05
N ILE A 128 -5.90 8.44 -8.46
CA ILE A 128 -6.34 7.16 -9.03
C ILE A 128 -5.78 6.03 -8.18
N ASN A 129 -6.62 5.14 -7.68
CA ASN A 129 -6.21 3.83 -7.17
C ASN A 129 -6.35 2.81 -8.30
N CYS A 130 -5.29 2.05 -8.56
CA CYS A 130 -5.32 0.88 -9.45
C CYS A 130 -4.51 -0.26 -8.82
N SER A 131 -5.14 -0.95 -7.88
CA SER A 131 -4.52 -1.98 -7.07
C SER A 131 -4.92 -3.39 -7.52
N GLY A 132 -3.98 -4.22 -7.96
CA GLY A 132 -4.32 -5.62 -8.30
C GLY A 132 -4.86 -5.81 -9.72
N VAL A 133 -4.55 -4.92 -10.66
CA VAL A 133 -5.27 -4.87 -11.95
C VAL A 133 -4.35 -4.98 -13.16
N LEU A 134 -3.37 -4.08 -13.30
CA LEU A 134 -2.59 -3.99 -14.55
C LEU A 134 -1.85 -5.28 -14.91
N HIS A 135 -1.37 -6.04 -13.92
CA HIS A 135 -0.67 -7.32 -14.15
C HIS A 135 -1.57 -8.47 -14.63
N HIS A 136 -2.89 -8.26 -14.60
CA HIS A 136 -3.88 -9.17 -15.18
C HIS A 136 -4.32 -8.77 -16.59
N LEU A 137 -3.77 -7.68 -17.15
CA LEU A 137 -4.04 -7.28 -18.53
C LEU A 137 -3.14 -8.01 -19.53
N GLU A 138 -3.64 -8.15 -20.76
CA GLU A 138 -2.83 -8.62 -21.89
C GLU A 138 -1.78 -7.57 -22.28
N ASP A 139 -2.17 -6.29 -22.27
CA ASP A 139 -1.30 -5.13 -22.45
C ASP A 139 -1.39 -4.18 -21.24
N PRO A 140 -0.51 -4.36 -20.24
CA PRO A 140 -0.47 -3.51 -19.05
C PRO A 140 -0.10 -2.05 -19.35
N LEU A 141 0.68 -1.79 -20.41
CA LEU A 141 1.08 -0.45 -20.81
C LEU A 141 -0.12 0.32 -21.35
N ALA A 142 -0.93 -0.30 -22.21
CA ALA A 142 -2.17 0.30 -22.69
C ALA A 142 -3.11 0.68 -21.53
N GLY A 143 -3.24 -0.20 -20.53
CA GLY A 143 -4.00 0.08 -19.31
C GLY A 143 -3.46 1.28 -18.54
N LEU A 144 -2.14 1.33 -18.31
CA LEU A 144 -1.51 2.47 -17.63
C LEU A 144 -1.66 3.78 -18.42
N GLN A 145 -1.60 3.74 -19.75
CA GLN A 145 -1.80 4.92 -20.60
C GLN A 145 -3.23 5.47 -20.51
N GLN A 146 -4.25 4.60 -20.42
CA GLN A 146 -5.63 5.03 -20.18
C GLN A 146 -5.77 5.71 -18.81
N LEU A 147 -5.19 5.13 -17.76
CA LEU A 147 -5.18 5.73 -16.42
C LEU A 147 -4.43 7.07 -16.39
N LYS A 148 -3.30 7.18 -17.10
CA LYS A 148 -2.55 8.44 -17.25
C LYS A 148 -3.41 9.51 -17.94
N ALA A 149 -4.14 9.16 -18.99
CA ALA A 149 -5.00 10.11 -19.70
C ALA A 149 -6.13 10.64 -18.80
N ALA A 150 -6.68 9.77 -17.95
CA ALA A 150 -7.68 10.11 -16.95
C ALA A 150 -7.09 10.81 -15.70
N LEU A 151 -5.77 10.88 -15.53
CA LEU A 151 -5.14 11.59 -14.43
C LEU A 151 -5.03 13.08 -14.75
N THR A 152 -5.27 13.95 -13.78
CA THR A 152 -4.93 15.39 -13.89
C THR A 152 -3.41 15.58 -13.99
N ASP A 153 -2.97 16.77 -14.39
CA ASP A 153 -1.55 17.06 -14.56
C ASP A 153 -0.75 17.06 -13.25
N ASP A 154 -1.40 17.38 -12.14
CA ASP A 154 -0.81 17.35 -10.81
C ASP A 154 -1.35 16.18 -9.97
N GLY A 155 -2.07 15.25 -10.60
CA GLY A 155 -2.64 14.09 -9.94
C GLY A 155 -1.60 13.02 -9.58
N VAL A 156 -2.02 12.09 -8.73
CA VAL A 156 -1.22 10.95 -8.27
C VAL A 156 -1.97 9.66 -8.54
N ILE A 157 -1.26 8.64 -9.03
CA ILE A 157 -1.79 7.28 -9.15
C ILE A 157 -1.10 6.37 -8.14
N ALA A 158 -1.88 5.58 -7.42
CA ALA A 158 -1.41 4.49 -6.58
C ALA A 158 -1.55 3.16 -7.35
N LEU A 159 -0.48 2.38 -7.39
CA LEU A 159 -0.41 1.14 -8.15
C LEU A 159 0.02 -0.01 -7.25
N LEU A 160 -0.62 -1.17 -7.43
CA LEU A 160 -0.19 -2.43 -6.84
C LEU A 160 0.06 -3.47 -7.95
N LEU A 161 1.31 -3.93 -8.04
CA LEU A 161 1.75 -4.95 -8.99
C LEU A 161 2.35 -6.16 -8.27
N TYR A 162 2.13 -7.35 -8.80
CA TYR A 162 2.73 -8.57 -8.27
C TYR A 162 4.24 -8.59 -8.53
N SER A 163 5.03 -8.93 -7.52
CA SER A 163 6.49 -8.98 -7.65
C SER A 163 6.94 -10.21 -8.44
N THR A 164 7.94 -10.06 -9.29
CA THR A 164 8.63 -11.21 -9.90
C THR A 164 9.43 -11.99 -8.86
N VAL A 165 10.19 -11.28 -8.01
CA VAL A 165 11.13 -11.90 -7.07
C VAL A 165 10.38 -12.51 -5.89
N GLY A 166 9.53 -11.74 -5.20
CA GLY A 166 8.88 -12.22 -3.97
C GLY A 166 7.78 -13.26 -4.19
N ARG A 167 7.28 -13.40 -5.42
CA ARG A 167 6.30 -14.44 -5.78
C ARG A 167 6.89 -15.57 -6.62
N MET A 168 8.22 -15.63 -6.78
CA MET A 168 8.88 -16.72 -7.52
C MET A 168 8.41 -18.12 -7.08
N PRO A 169 8.24 -18.43 -5.76
CA PRO A 169 7.70 -19.72 -5.35
C PRO A 169 6.27 -19.99 -5.85
N VAL A 170 5.43 -18.95 -5.93
CA VAL A 170 4.06 -19.04 -6.44
C VAL A 170 4.07 -19.31 -7.95
N TYR A 171 4.87 -18.58 -8.74
CA TYR A 171 4.92 -18.77 -10.19
C TYR A 171 5.43 -20.16 -10.58
N ASN A 172 6.41 -20.71 -9.84
CA ASN A 172 6.85 -22.08 -10.04
C ASN A 172 5.69 -23.07 -9.86
N MET A 173 4.83 -22.85 -8.87
CA MET A 173 3.65 -23.69 -8.67
C MET A 173 2.59 -23.45 -9.72
N GLN A 174 2.28 -22.21 -10.08
CA GLN A 174 1.35 -21.91 -11.19
C GLN A 174 1.78 -22.63 -12.48
N HIS A 175 3.09 -22.63 -12.80
CA HIS A 175 3.61 -23.35 -13.96
C HIS A 175 3.42 -24.87 -13.82
N ALA A 176 3.72 -25.44 -12.65
CA ALA A 176 3.47 -26.86 -12.38
C ALA A 176 1.98 -27.22 -12.53
N MET A 177 1.06 -26.39 -12.01
CA MET A 177 -0.39 -26.62 -12.16
C MET A 177 -0.81 -26.63 -13.64
N ARG A 178 -0.27 -25.73 -14.47
CA ARG A 178 -0.54 -25.67 -15.91
C ARG A 178 0.01 -26.88 -16.68
N LEU A 179 1.08 -27.51 -16.21
CA LEU A 179 1.62 -28.73 -16.83
C LEU A 179 0.80 -29.98 -16.49
N VAL A 180 0.16 -30.01 -15.32
CA VAL A 180 -0.64 -31.15 -14.85
C VAL A 180 -2.09 -31.05 -15.29
N SER A 181 -2.64 -29.84 -15.35
CA SER A 181 -4.05 -29.62 -15.73
C SER A 181 -4.23 -29.72 -17.25
N ALA A 182 -5.31 -30.35 -17.70
CA ALA A 182 -5.73 -30.33 -19.09
C ALA A 182 -6.38 -28.99 -19.47
N GLU A 183 -6.38 -28.65 -20.76
CA GLU A 183 -6.97 -27.40 -21.24
C GLU A 183 -8.48 -27.32 -20.97
N ASP A 184 -9.17 -28.46 -21.04
CA ASP A 184 -10.62 -28.63 -20.83
C ASP A 184 -11.02 -28.98 -19.39
N ASP A 185 -10.07 -29.05 -18.45
CA ASP A 185 -10.39 -29.25 -17.04
C ASP A 185 -11.28 -28.11 -16.52
N SER A 186 -12.37 -28.48 -15.84
CA SER A 186 -13.21 -27.55 -15.09
C SER A 186 -12.47 -26.91 -13.92
N ASP A 187 -12.95 -25.77 -13.44
CA ASP A 187 -12.36 -25.09 -12.27
C ASP A 187 -12.30 -26.01 -11.04
N ALA A 188 -13.31 -26.85 -10.81
CA ALA A 188 -13.32 -27.81 -9.71
C ALA A 188 -12.20 -28.86 -9.83
N GLN A 189 -11.92 -29.34 -11.05
CA GLN A 189 -10.80 -30.26 -11.30
C GLN A 189 -9.47 -29.56 -11.05
N ARG A 190 -9.29 -28.34 -11.57
CA ARG A 190 -8.06 -27.54 -11.37
C ARG A 190 -7.80 -27.25 -9.89
N ILE A 191 -8.83 -26.90 -9.13
CA ILE A 191 -8.75 -26.70 -7.67
C ILE A 191 -8.35 -28.01 -6.98
N ALA A 192 -8.94 -29.15 -7.35
CA ALA A 192 -8.59 -30.44 -6.76
C ALA A 192 -7.14 -30.84 -7.05
N ILE A 193 -6.67 -30.65 -8.28
CA ILE A 193 -5.27 -30.86 -8.69
C ILE A 193 -4.34 -29.96 -7.86
N CYS A 194 -4.66 -28.67 -7.77
CA CYS A 194 -3.86 -27.71 -7.01
C CYS A 194 -3.75 -28.11 -5.54
N ARG A 195 -4.87 -28.48 -4.90
CA ARG A 195 -4.88 -28.94 -3.50
C ARG A 195 -4.05 -30.20 -3.31
N SER A 196 -4.13 -31.17 -4.22
CA SER A 196 -3.30 -32.38 -4.17
C SER A 196 -1.81 -32.06 -4.25
N ILE A 197 -1.41 -31.24 -5.23
CA ILE A 197 -0.01 -30.86 -5.42
C ILE A 197 0.53 -30.12 -4.19
N LEU A 198 -0.23 -29.17 -3.64
CA LEU A 198 0.16 -28.42 -2.44
C LEU A 198 0.35 -29.33 -1.21
N GLN A 199 -0.42 -30.43 -1.09
CA GLN A 199 -0.29 -31.42 -0.02
C GLN A 199 0.98 -32.27 -0.17
N ASP A 200 1.37 -32.60 -1.40
CA ASP A 200 2.49 -33.51 -1.70
C ASP A 200 3.84 -32.79 -1.79
N LEU A 201 3.90 -31.47 -1.58
CA LEU A 201 5.13 -30.71 -1.70
C LEU A 201 6.22 -31.18 -0.72
N PRO A 202 7.46 -31.39 -1.18
CA PRO A 202 8.56 -31.72 -0.29
C PRO A 202 8.87 -30.55 0.65
N ALA A 203 9.43 -30.85 1.82
CA ALA A 203 9.83 -29.84 2.81
C ALA A 203 10.90 -28.86 2.29
N THR A 204 11.58 -29.19 1.19
CA THR A 204 12.56 -28.31 0.52
C THR A 204 11.93 -27.32 -0.46
N ASN A 205 10.63 -27.40 -0.75
CA ASN A 205 9.96 -26.48 -1.66
C ASN A 205 9.95 -25.04 -1.12
N TRP A 206 10.19 -24.06 -1.97
CA TRP A 206 10.31 -22.66 -1.56
C TRP A 206 9.00 -22.05 -1.02
N LEU A 207 7.84 -22.60 -1.35
CA LEU A 207 6.57 -22.19 -0.73
C LEU A 207 6.57 -22.38 0.80
N GLN A 208 7.43 -23.25 1.35
CA GLN A 208 7.53 -23.41 2.80
C GLN A 208 7.90 -22.09 3.49
N GLY A 209 8.69 -21.22 2.85
CA GLY A 209 9.04 -19.89 3.37
C GLY A 209 7.86 -18.92 3.47
N MET A 210 6.81 -19.14 2.67
CA MET A 210 5.58 -18.32 2.67
C MET A 210 4.33 -19.13 3.06
N ARG A 211 4.51 -20.31 3.67
CA ARG A 211 3.44 -21.25 3.99
C ARG A 211 2.34 -20.62 4.83
N GLN A 212 2.69 -19.80 5.82
CA GLN A 212 1.69 -19.14 6.66
C GLN A 212 0.80 -18.21 5.83
N SER A 213 1.40 -17.38 4.96
CA SER A 213 0.67 -16.46 4.10
C SER A 213 -0.24 -17.22 3.12
N VAL A 214 0.28 -18.25 2.46
CA VAL A 214 -0.51 -19.13 1.57
C VAL A 214 -1.65 -19.82 2.32
N THR A 215 -1.37 -20.32 3.52
CA THR A 215 -2.38 -21.01 4.35
C THR A 215 -3.48 -20.05 4.79
N ASN A 216 -3.11 -18.84 5.20
CA ASN A 216 -4.06 -17.80 5.57
C ASN A 216 -4.95 -17.42 4.38
N GLU A 217 -4.35 -17.24 3.21
CA GLU A 217 -5.04 -16.93 1.95
C GLU A 217 -6.10 -18.00 1.63
N ILE A 218 -5.70 -19.27 1.57
CA ILE A 218 -6.59 -20.39 1.25
C ILE A 218 -7.64 -20.63 2.34
N ASN A 219 -7.27 -20.55 3.62
CA ASN A 219 -8.21 -20.82 4.71
C ASN A 219 -9.23 -19.70 4.90
N TYR A 220 -8.82 -18.45 4.70
CA TYR A 220 -9.67 -17.29 4.90
C TYR A 220 -10.58 -17.04 3.69
N TYR A 221 -10.06 -17.21 2.47
CA TYR A 221 -10.81 -16.92 1.23
C TYR A 221 -11.29 -18.17 0.48
N GLY A 222 -10.93 -19.37 0.95
CA GLY A 222 -11.41 -20.62 0.37
C GLY A 222 -10.88 -20.83 -1.06
N ASP A 223 -11.77 -21.32 -1.93
CA ASP A 223 -11.43 -21.58 -3.33
C ASP A 223 -11.09 -20.31 -4.11
N ALA A 224 -11.71 -19.17 -3.78
CA ALA A 224 -11.40 -17.90 -4.46
C ALA A 224 -9.94 -17.48 -4.23
N GLY A 225 -9.44 -17.56 -2.99
CA GLY A 225 -8.02 -17.25 -2.68
C GLY A 225 -7.05 -18.27 -3.28
N LEU A 226 -7.41 -19.55 -3.29
CA LEU A 226 -6.60 -20.58 -3.97
C LEU A 226 -6.53 -20.32 -5.48
N TYR A 227 -7.66 -20.00 -6.10
CA TYR A 227 -7.75 -19.78 -7.54
C TYR A 227 -6.97 -18.52 -7.94
N ASP A 228 -7.18 -17.40 -7.24
CA ASP A 228 -6.46 -16.15 -7.49
C ASP A 228 -4.94 -16.32 -7.32
N LEU A 229 -4.51 -17.10 -6.34
CA LEU A 229 -3.08 -17.28 -6.07
C LEU A 229 -2.38 -18.25 -7.05
N PHE A 230 -2.99 -19.40 -7.37
CA PHE A 230 -2.31 -20.49 -8.08
C PHE A 230 -2.88 -20.85 -9.45
N LEU A 231 -4.11 -20.44 -9.76
CA LEU A 231 -4.82 -20.82 -10.97
C LEU A 231 -5.20 -19.62 -11.85
N HIS A 232 -4.70 -18.43 -11.50
CA HIS A 232 -5.02 -17.20 -12.21
C HIS A 232 -4.78 -17.31 -13.72
N SER A 233 -5.78 -16.89 -14.49
CA SER A 233 -5.82 -17.02 -15.95
C SER A 233 -4.81 -16.13 -16.68
N GLN A 234 -4.49 -14.96 -16.13
CA GLN A 234 -3.49 -14.03 -16.63
C GLN A 234 -2.74 -13.39 -15.44
N ASP A 235 -1.53 -13.82 -15.13
CA ASP A 235 -0.73 -13.29 -14.02
C ASP A 235 0.70 -13.03 -14.52
N ARG A 236 1.20 -11.81 -14.29
CA ARG A 236 2.53 -11.36 -14.63
C ARG A 236 3.21 -10.69 -13.43
N GLY A 237 4.38 -11.19 -13.07
CA GLY A 237 5.27 -10.52 -12.12
C GLY A 237 6.00 -9.32 -12.72
N TYR A 238 6.32 -8.35 -11.87
CA TYR A 238 7.16 -7.20 -12.14
C TYR A 238 8.33 -7.16 -11.15
N SER A 239 9.56 -7.04 -11.65
CA SER A 239 10.69 -6.59 -10.85
C SER A 239 10.65 -5.07 -10.66
N VAL A 240 11.47 -4.53 -9.76
CA VAL A 240 11.65 -3.06 -9.66
C VAL A 240 12.05 -2.48 -11.02
N GLU A 241 12.95 -3.13 -11.75
CA GLU A 241 13.35 -2.67 -13.07
C GLU A 241 12.19 -2.66 -14.08
N ASP A 242 11.35 -3.70 -14.08
CA ASP A 242 10.16 -3.77 -14.94
C ASP A 242 9.17 -2.64 -14.64
N ILE A 243 9.01 -2.26 -13.36
CA ILE A 243 8.13 -1.17 -12.95
C ILE A 243 8.62 0.17 -13.48
N TYR A 244 9.92 0.47 -13.33
CA TYR A 244 10.50 1.70 -13.85
C TYR A 244 10.44 1.75 -15.38
N ALA A 245 10.64 0.62 -16.07
CA ALA A 245 10.46 0.54 -17.51
C ALA A 245 9.01 0.80 -17.93
N LEU A 246 8.03 0.17 -17.28
CA LEU A 246 6.60 0.39 -17.53
C LEU A 246 6.20 1.86 -17.35
N LEU A 247 6.66 2.50 -16.27
CA LEU A 247 6.43 3.92 -16.02
C LEU A 247 7.10 4.80 -17.08
N GLY A 248 8.36 4.50 -17.45
CA GLY A 248 9.09 5.20 -18.49
C GLY A 248 8.40 5.14 -19.86
N ASP A 249 7.93 3.96 -20.26
CA ASP A 249 7.18 3.75 -21.50
C ASP A 249 5.82 4.48 -21.50
N ALA A 250 5.18 4.57 -20.33
CA ALA A 250 3.98 5.39 -20.14
C ALA A 250 4.29 6.89 -20.02
N GLN A 251 5.58 7.28 -19.95
CA GLN A 251 6.05 8.63 -19.62
C GLN A 251 5.42 9.16 -18.32
N MET A 252 5.58 8.37 -17.26
CA MET A 252 5.22 8.68 -15.89
C MET A 252 6.45 8.56 -15.01
N GLU A 253 6.43 9.25 -13.88
CA GLU A 253 7.52 9.30 -12.92
C GLU A 253 7.13 8.54 -11.64
N MET A 254 8.05 7.70 -11.16
CA MET A 254 7.94 7.08 -9.83
C MET A 254 8.05 8.16 -8.75
N ILE A 255 7.13 8.18 -7.80
CA ILE A 255 7.23 9.02 -6.61
C ILE A 255 7.98 8.23 -5.53
N ASP A 256 7.34 7.16 -5.03
CA ASP A 256 7.95 6.26 -4.06
C ASP A 256 7.23 4.92 -3.93
N PHE A 257 7.96 3.92 -3.45
CA PHE A 257 7.36 2.71 -2.90
C PHE A 257 6.94 2.97 -1.45
N ILE A 258 5.80 2.39 -1.06
CA ILE A 258 5.23 2.57 0.28
C ILE A 258 5.06 1.24 1.04
N GLY A 259 5.31 0.10 0.41
CA GLY A 259 5.15 -1.20 1.07
C GLY A 259 3.69 -1.54 1.45
N LEU A 260 3.49 -2.68 2.11
CA LEU A 260 2.17 -3.21 2.48
C LEU A 260 1.96 -3.12 4.01
N GLN A 261 0.88 -2.47 4.45
CA GLN A 261 0.52 -2.33 5.88
C GLN A 261 1.71 -1.86 6.76
N SER A 262 1.87 -2.39 7.97
CA SER A 262 3.00 -2.15 8.89
C SER A 262 4.38 -2.49 8.33
N ASN A 263 4.50 -2.95 7.08
CA ASN A 263 5.77 -3.25 6.42
C ASN A 263 6.14 -2.12 5.43
N ALA A 264 6.28 -0.92 6.01
CA ALA A 264 7.52 -0.16 6.02
C ALA A 264 8.25 0.10 4.68
N ALA A 265 8.51 1.37 4.37
CA ALA A 265 9.54 1.82 3.41
C ALA A 265 10.90 1.11 3.59
N VAL A 266 11.16 0.50 4.75
CA VAL A 266 12.33 -0.36 5.02
C VAL A 266 12.50 -1.51 4.05
N LEU A 267 11.42 -2.06 3.47
CA LEU A 267 11.55 -3.16 2.52
C LEU A 267 12.30 -2.74 1.25
N TYR A 268 12.33 -1.44 0.95
CA TYR A 268 13.04 -0.85 -0.18
C TYR A 268 14.33 -0.13 0.25
N ALA A 269 14.75 -0.25 1.51
CA ALA A 269 16.04 0.26 1.98
C ALA A 269 17.10 -0.85 1.93
N PRO A 270 18.03 -0.86 0.96
CA PRO A 270 18.97 -1.96 0.81
C PRO A 270 19.93 -2.08 2.01
N GLU A 271 20.16 -1.00 2.77
CA GLU A 271 20.96 -1.02 4.00
C GLU A 271 20.37 -1.93 5.08
N ALA A 272 19.06 -2.22 5.03
CA ALA A 272 18.43 -3.16 5.93
C ALA A 272 18.81 -4.62 5.66
N PHE A 273 19.29 -4.93 4.45
CA PHE A 273 19.62 -6.29 4.01
C PHE A 273 21.12 -6.49 3.79
N VAL A 274 21.80 -5.47 3.26
CA VAL A 274 23.24 -5.48 2.95
C VAL A 274 23.95 -4.29 3.60
N PRO A 275 23.88 -4.12 4.94
CA PRO A 275 24.45 -2.95 5.63
C PRO A 275 25.95 -2.78 5.41
N SER A 276 26.69 -3.87 5.16
CA SER A 276 28.12 -3.84 4.86
C SER A 276 28.48 -3.10 3.56
N GLN A 277 27.49 -2.84 2.69
CA GLN A 277 27.65 -2.14 1.42
C GLN A 277 27.06 -0.72 1.42
N ALA A 278 26.63 -0.19 2.57
CA ALA A 278 26.00 1.12 2.67
C ALA A 278 26.84 2.23 2.00
N GLU A 279 28.17 2.22 2.15
CA GLU A 279 29.06 3.20 1.52
C GLU A 279 29.03 3.13 0.00
N ALA A 280 29.06 1.91 -0.57
CA ALA A 280 29.03 1.69 -2.01
C ALA A 280 27.70 2.15 -2.63
N MET A 281 26.61 2.11 -1.86
CA MET A 281 25.27 2.48 -2.32
C MET A 281 24.96 3.97 -2.19
N LYS A 282 25.79 4.78 -1.51
CA LYS A 282 25.53 6.22 -1.30
C LYS A 282 25.32 7.01 -2.59
N ASN A 283 26.04 6.65 -3.64
CA ASN A 283 26.02 7.36 -4.93
C ASN A 283 25.13 6.67 -5.98
N MET A 284 24.46 5.57 -5.62
CA MET A 284 23.53 4.89 -6.52
C MET A 284 22.22 5.65 -6.64
N SER A 285 21.57 5.51 -7.79
CA SER A 285 20.22 6.04 -8.00
C SER A 285 19.21 5.36 -7.07
N LYS A 286 18.07 6.03 -6.86
CA LYS A 286 16.95 5.48 -6.08
C LYS A 286 16.45 4.15 -6.67
N GLN A 287 16.37 4.06 -8.01
CA GLN A 287 16.00 2.83 -8.72
C GLN A 287 16.96 1.67 -8.43
N GLU A 288 18.27 1.89 -8.53
CA GLU A 288 19.27 0.85 -8.25
C GLU A 288 19.19 0.36 -6.80
N ARG A 289 19.02 1.28 -5.86
CA ARG A 289 18.87 0.94 -4.43
C ARG A 289 17.61 0.09 -4.17
N TYR A 290 16.51 0.41 -4.85
CA TYR A 290 15.27 -0.37 -4.76
C TYR A 290 15.42 -1.76 -5.37
N ALA A 291 16.09 -1.88 -6.51
CA ALA A 291 16.38 -3.16 -7.13
C ALA A 291 17.29 -4.04 -6.25
N ILE A 292 18.28 -3.43 -5.57
CA ILE A 292 19.12 -4.16 -4.60
C ILE A 292 18.27 -4.66 -3.42
N ALA A 293 17.41 -3.81 -2.85
CA ALA A 293 16.56 -4.19 -1.73
C ALA A 293 15.58 -5.33 -2.09
N GLU A 294 14.95 -5.26 -3.26
CA GLU A 294 14.09 -6.34 -3.78
C GLU A 294 14.84 -7.67 -3.87
N LYS A 295 16.03 -7.67 -4.49
CA LYS A 295 16.81 -8.89 -4.74
C LYS A 295 17.50 -9.43 -3.50
N ALA A 296 17.97 -8.56 -2.60
CA ALA A 296 18.57 -8.98 -1.34
C ALA A 296 17.51 -9.48 -0.36
N GLY A 297 16.32 -8.85 -0.38
CA GLY A 297 15.20 -9.19 0.46
C GLY A 297 14.45 -10.45 0.03
N CYS A 298 14.19 -10.62 -1.27
CA CYS A 298 13.43 -11.73 -1.86
C CYS A 298 12.01 -11.96 -1.31
N HIS A 299 11.45 -11.03 -0.52
CA HIS A 299 10.28 -11.27 0.31
C HIS A 299 9.12 -10.30 0.04
N ILE A 300 9.24 -9.43 -0.96
CA ILE A 300 8.20 -8.44 -1.30
C ILE A 300 7.23 -9.12 -2.26
N PRO A 301 6.06 -9.65 -1.83
CA PRO A 301 5.16 -10.32 -2.76
C PRO A 301 4.44 -9.32 -3.67
N LEU A 302 4.22 -8.10 -3.20
CA LEU A 302 3.42 -7.06 -3.85
C LEU A 302 4.19 -5.75 -3.81
N HIS A 303 4.38 -5.14 -4.97
CA HIS A 303 4.91 -3.79 -5.11
C HIS A 303 3.77 -2.80 -5.01
N ILE A 304 3.85 -1.89 -4.03
CA ILE A 304 2.88 -0.81 -3.83
C ILE A 304 3.64 0.51 -3.92
N PHE A 305 3.22 1.37 -4.83
CA PHE A 305 3.91 2.62 -5.10
C PHE A 305 2.96 3.70 -5.63
N TYR A 306 3.43 4.94 -5.53
CA TYR A 306 2.80 6.06 -6.21
C TYR A 306 3.60 6.49 -7.44
N ALA A 307 2.89 6.91 -8.47
CA ALA A 307 3.45 7.52 -9.67
C ALA A 307 2.64 8.76 -10.07
N SER A 308 3.17 9.56 -10.99
CA SER A 308 2.48 10.75 -11.52
C SER A 308 3.02 11.16 -12.88
N LYS A 309 2.37 12.11 -13.57
CA LYS A 309 2.84 12.60 -14.87
C LYS A 309 4.12 13.43 -14.79
N LYS A 310 4.39 14.03 -13.64
CA LYS A 310 5.51 14.96 -13.40
C LYS A 310 6.25 14.52 -12.15
N ALA A 311 7.54 14.79 -12.07
CA ALA A 311 8.31 14.50 -10.86
C ALA A 311 7.66 15.16 -9.62
N LYS A 312 7.40 14.36 -8.59
CA LYS A 312 6.91 14.79 -7.28
C LYS A 312 7.82 14.24 -6.20
N THR A 313 7.92 14.95 -5.09
CA THR A 313 8.74 14.55 -3.95
C THR A 313 7.85 14.33 -2.73
N PRO A 314 7.94 13.16 -2.06
CA PRO A 314 7.31 12.96 -0.76
C PRO A 314 7.72 14.06 0.23
N ALA A 315 6.87 14.31 1.21
CA ALA A 315 7.15 15.25 2.29
C ALA A 315 8.47 14.90 2.99
N GLN A 316 9.33 15.90 3.19
CA GLN A 316 10.67 15.72 3.74
C GLN A 316 10.78 16.34 5.13
N SER A 317 11.43 15.66 6.07
CA SER A 317 11.73 16.20 7.41
C SER A 317 12.71 17.38 7.41
N THR A 318 13.30 17.70 6.25
CA THR A 318 14.09 18.91 6.03
C THR A 318 13.21 20.16 5.83
N ASN A 319 11.93 19.99 5.47
CA ASN A 319 10.96 21.08 5.44
C ASN A 319 10.34 21.24 6.83
N GLU A 320 10.93 22.11 7.64
CA GLU A 320 10.57 22.27 9.05
C GLU A 320 9.20 22.95 9.28
N HIS A 321 8.54 23.43 8.22
CA HIS A 321 7.17 23.95 8.29
C HIS A 321 6.09 22.86 8.32
N LEU A 322 6.46 21.61 7.99
CA LEU A 322 5.53 20.50 8.03
C LEU A 322 5.28 20.02 9.45
N ILE A 323 4.10 19.46 9.66
CA ILE A 323 3.61 18.94 10.94
C ILE A 323 3.78 17.41 10.93
N PRO A 324 4.57 16.83 11.85
CA PRO A 324 4.62 15.39 12.02
C PRO A 324 3.33 14.88 12.65
N ILE A 325 2.75 13.85 12.02
CA ILE A 325 1.52 13.21 12.46
C ILE A 325 1.74 11.70 12.59
N TRP A 326 1.17 11.12 13.64
CA TRP A 326 1.08 9.66 13.74
C TRP A 326 0.19 9.13 12.63
N ALA A 327 0.62 8.07 11.96
CA ALA A 327 -0.15 7.49 10.86
C ALA A 327 -1.55 7.09 11.34
N SER A 328 -2.57 7.38 10.54
CA SER A 328 -4.00 7.22 10.86
C SER A 328 -4.34 5.80 11.34
N GLN A 329 -3.65 4.79 10.78
CA GLN A 329 -3.77 3.37 11.13
C GLN A 329 -3.05 2.98 12.43
N LYS A 330 -2.23 3.87 12.99
CA LYS A 330 -1.42 3.68 14.21
C LYS A 330 -1.84 4.55 15.38
N VAL A 331 -2.68 5.56 15.18
CA VAL A 331 -3.16 6.43 16.28
C VAL A 331 -3.75 5.63 17.44
N GLY A 332 -4.56 4.59 17.16
CA GLY A 332 -5.18 3.75 18.20
C GLY A 332 -4.24 2.80 18.94
N SER A 333 -2.95 2.71 18.56
CA SER A 333 -1.99 1.84 19.25
C SER A 333 -1.16 2.55 20.31
N ASN A 334 -1.30 3.87 20.50
CA ASN A 334 -0.46 4.66 21.41
C ASN A 334 1.05 4.40 21.22
N MET A 335 1.49 4.20 19.97
CA MET A 335 2.86 3.76 19.68
C MET A 335 3.92 4.70 20.28
N GLY A 336 3.70 6.01 20.23
CA GLY A 336 4.59 7.00 20.86
C GLY A 336 4.77 6.75 22.36
N GLU A 337 3.68 6.53 23.10
CA GLU A 337 3.71 6.22 24.54
C GLU A 337 4.42 4.90 24.81
N GLN A 338 4.17 3.86 24.01
CA GLN A 338 4.84 2.57 24.16
C GLN A 338 6.36 2.70 23.98
N ILE A 339 6.80 3.49 23.00
CA ILE A 339 8.24 3.74 22.77
C ILE A 339 8.83 4.54 23.93
N ILE A 340 8.12 5.57 24.43
CA ILE A 340 8.55 6.34 25.61
C ILE A 340 8.74 5.41 26.80
N GLN A 341 7.73 4.58 27.12
CA GLN A 341 7.77 3.61 28.23
C GLN A 341 8.92 2.61 28.07
N ALA A 342 9.15 2.12 26.85
CA ALA A 342 10.26 1.19 26.58
C ALA A 342 11.65 1.82 26.81
N PHE A 343 11.76 3.15 26.74
CA PHE A 343 12.98 3.89 27.05
C PHE A 343 13.08 4.40 28.50
N GLU A 344 12.05 4.24 29.33
CA GLU A 344 12.08 4.67 30.72
C GLU A 344 13.19 3.95 31.50
N GLY A 345 13.98 4.72 32.27
CA GLY A 345 15.11 4.20 33.04
C GLY A 345 16.27 3.61 32.22
N LYS A 346 16.26 3.74 30.89
CA LYS A 346 17.34 3.28 30.00
C LYS A 346 18.40 4.37 29.78
N ASP A 347 19.65 3.96 29.62
CA ASP A 347 20.76 4.88 29.32
C ASP A 347 20.74 5.35 27.86
N GLU A 348 21.38 6.49 27.59
CA GLU A 348 21.62 6.97 26.24
C GLU A 348 22.40 5.93 25.41
N GLY A 349 22.02 5.76 24.14
CA GLY A 349 22.57 4.71 23.27
C GLY A 349 21.85 3.37 23.35
N THR A 350 20.94 3.17 24.31
CA THR A 350 20.05 1.98 24.31
C THR A 350 19.23 1.94 23.03
N ALA A 351 19.28 0.82 22.33
CA ALA A 351 18.58 0.59 21.07
C ALA A 351 17.29 -0.22 21.28
N LEU A 352 16.18 0.23 20.70
CA LEU A 352 14.95 -0.55 20.57
C LEU A 352 14.81 -1.03 19.12
N SER A 353 14.60 -2.33 18.95
CA SER A 353 14.22 -2.90 17.66
C SER A 353 12.72 -2.70 17.45
N LEU A 354 12.37 -1.80 16.53
CA LEU A 354 11.03 -1.69 15.99
C LEU A 354 10.91 -2.77 14.91
N THR A 355 10.29 -3.90 15.27
CA THR A 355 10.03 -4.98 14.32
C THR A 355 8.74 -4.66 13.57
N ALA A 356 8.83 -4.53 12.26
CA ALA A 356 7.64 -4.54 11.41
C ALA A 356 6.91 -5.89 11.64
N GLN A 357 5.65 -5.85 12.07
CA GLN A 357 4.87 -7.08 12.26
C GLN A 357 4.72 -7.78 10.90
N GLY A 358 5.49 -8.86 10.67
CA GLY A 358 5.53 -9.60 9.42
C GLY A 358 6.64 -10.66 9.39
N GLN A 359 6.56 -11.60 8.44
CA GLN A 359 7.45 -12.77 8.35
C GLN A 359 8.91 -12.45 7.97
N ILE A 360 9.25 -11.17 7.76
CA ILE A 360 10.49 -10.76 7.07
C ILE A 360 11.62 -10.46 8.07
N GLY A 361 11.29 -10.20 9.34
CA GLY A 361 12.30 -10.05 10.41
C GLY A 361 13.24 -8.85 10.25
N VAL A 362 12.94 -7.89 9.37
CA VAL A 362 13.71 -6.65 9.21
C VAL A 362 13.43 -5.74 10.40
N GLN A 363 14.48 -5.41 11.13
CA GLN A 363 14.41 -4.55 12.31
C GLN A 363 14.84 -3.14 11.95
N VAL A 364 14.01 -2.16 12.31
CA VAL A 364 14.45 -0.77 12.36
C VAL A 364 14.86 -0.46 13.79
N THR A 365 16.10 -0.05 13.98
CA THR A 365 16.60 0.32 15.29
C THR A 365 16.32 1.79 15.56
N LEU A 366 15.70 2.06 16.70
CA LEU A 366 15.60 3.40 17.27
C LEU A 366 16.53 3.49 18.48
N ALA A 367 17.56 4.33 18.40
CA ALA A 367 18.47 4.56 19.53
C ALA A 367 17.93 5.69 20.42
N LYS A 368 17.98 5.48 21.74
CA LYS A 368 17.73 6.53 22.72
C LYS A 368 18.83 7.58 22.64
N ARG A 369 18.43 8.83 22.40
CA ARG A 369 19.25 10.03 22.47
C ARG A 369 18.75 10.94 23.59
N SER A 370 19.53 11.97 23.89
CA SER A 370 19.25 12.89 25.00
C SER A 370 17.85 13.53 24.95
N TYR A 371 17.30 13.76 23.75
CA TYR A 371 15.99 14.40 23.55
C TYR A 371 14.92 13.48 22.97
N THR A 372 15.17 12.17 22.80
CA THR A 372 14.21 11.24 22.17
C THR A 372 12.83 11.28 22.82
N THR A 373 12.77 11.23 24.16
CA THR A 373 11.49 11.24 24.90
C THR A 373 10.76 12.58 24.75
N ALA A 374 11.46 13.71 24.90
CA ALA A 374 10.89 15.04 24.76
C ALA A 374 10.35 15.29 23.35
N LEU A 375 11.09 14.85 22.33
CA LEU A 375 10.66 14.93 20.93
C LEU A 375 9.40 14.07 20.68
N LEU A 376 9.35 12.84 21.19
CA LEU A 376 8.17 11.98 21.07
C LEU A 376 6.93 12.61 21.74
N GLN A 377 7.11 13.24 22.91
CA GLN A 377 6.03 13.92 23.63
C GLN A 377 5.53 15.19 22.91
N ALA A 378 6.41 15.85 22.15
CA ALA A 378 6.07 17.06 21.40
C ALA A 378 5.34 16.79 20.07
N ILE A 379 5.31 15.55 19.58
CA ILE A 379 4.55 15.16 18.38
C ILE A 379 3.08 15.01 18.74
N ASP A 380 2.36 16.13 18.62
CA ASP A 380 0.92 16.26 18.91
C ASP A 380 0.04 16.27 17.64
N GLY A 381 0.67 16.35 16.46
CA GLY A 381 -0.04 16.47 15.18
C GLY A 381 -0.55 17.88 14.88
N GLU A 382 -0.12 18.89 15.64
CA GLU A 382 -0.45 20.30 15.46
C GLU A 382 0.81 21.16 15.25
N ARG A 383 1.85 20.96 16.05
CA ARG A 383 3.11 21.71 15.93
C ARG A 383 3.89 21.26 14.70
N SER A 384 4.41 22.23 13.95
CA SER A 384 5.43 22.00 12.93
C SER A 384 6.72 21.45 13.53
N LEU A 385 7.56 20.83 12.71
CA LEU A 385 8.90 20.37 13.11
C LEU A 385 9.73 21.52 13.71
N ALA A 386 9.62 22.74 13.15
CA ALA A 386 10.28 23.93 13.67
C ALA A 386 9.81 24.29 15.10
N GLU A 387 8.50 24.25 15.34
CA GLU A 387 7.91 24.53 16.65
C GLU A 387 8.28 23.45 17.68
N ILE A 388 8.35 22.18 17.27
CA ILE A 388 8.84 21.08 18.12
C ILE A 388 10.30 21.32 18.52
N ILE A 389 11.17 21.68 17.57
CA ILE A 389 12.57 22.00 17.85
C ILE A 389 12.66 23.15 18.86
N GLN A 390 11.92 24.24 18.63
CA GLN A 390 11.90 25.40 19.53
C GLN A 390 11.40 25.03 20.94
N HIS A 391 10.35 24.23 21.03
CA HIS A 391 9.78 23.78 22.29
C HIS A 391 10.79 22.98 23.12
N VAL A 392 11.42 21.96 22.52
CA VAL A 392 12.42 21.12 23.20
C VAL A 392 13.68 21.92 23.55
N CYS A 393 14.12 22.84 22.69
CA CYS A 393 15.22 23.76 23.00
C CYS A 393 14.92 24.63 24.22
N ALA A 394 13.72 25.20 24.31
CA ALA A 394 13.32 26.06 25.42
C ALA A 394 13.22 25.28 26.74
N GLU A 395 12.64 24.08 26.70
CA GLU A 395 12.45 23.23 27.88
C GLU A 395 13.78 22.70 28.43
N HIS A 396 14.69 22.27 27.56
CA HIS A 396 15.94 21.60 27.96
C HIS A 396 17.20 22.46 27.86
N LYS A 397 17.08 23.74 27.45
CA LYS A 397 18.22 24.63 27.16
C LYS A 397 19.21 24.00 26.18
N ALA A 398 18.66 23.35 25.15
CA ALA A 398 19.41 22.56 24.18
C ALA A 398 19.83 23.39 22.96
N GLU A 399 20.95 23.01 22.34
CA GLU A 399 21.39 23.59 21.07
C GLU A 399 20.45 23.17 19.92
N PRO A 400 19.91 24.12 19.12
CA PRO A 400 18.95 23.82 18.05
C PRO A 400 19.40 22.77 17.04
N ASP A 401 20.67 22.80 16.63
CA ASP A 401 21.22 21.86 15.65
C ASP A 401 21.24 20.42 16.17
N THR A 402 21.47 20.23 17.47
CA THR A 402 21.43 18.92 18.12
C THR A 402 20.01 18.37 18.15
N VAL A 403 19.03 19.18 18.58
CA VAL A 403 17.61 18.79 18.63
C VAL A 403 17.10 18.47 17.23
N ARG A 404 17.41 19.30 16.24
CA ARG A 404 17.04 19.08 14.83
C ARG A 404 17.60 17.76 14.30
N THR A 405 18.87 17.46 14.57
CA THR A 405 19.50 16.20 14.13
C THR A 405 18.80 15.01 14.75
N GLN A 406 18.56 15.03 16.07
CA GLN A 406 17.85 13.94 16.75
C GLN A 406 16.40 13.79 16.29
N LEU A 407 15.69 14.89 15.99
CA LEU A 407 14.34 14.85 15.42
C LEU A 407 14.33 14.20 14.04
N ARG A 408 15.31 14.49 13.19
CA ARG A 408 15.42 13.87 11.87
C ARG A 408 15.73 12.39 11.94
N GLU A 409 16.65 11.97 12.84
CA GLU A 409 16.92 10.56 13.11
C GLU A 409 15.69 9.82 13.62
N LEU A 410 14.98 10.41 14.61
CA LEU A 410 13.74 9.88 15.16
C LEU A 410 12.67 9.75 14.08
N PHE A 411 12.43 10.81 13.31
CA PHE A 411 11.48 10.82 12.21
C PHE A 411 11.80 9.72 11.22
N PHE A 412 13.06 9.61 10.79
CA PHE A 412 13.49 8.58 9.84
C PHE A 412 13.17 7.18 10.37
N SER A 413 13.60 6.81 11.57
CA SER A 413 13.34 5.47 12.13
C SER A 413 11.85 5.16 12.24
N LEU A 414 11.01 6.12 12.63
CA LEU A 414 9.56 5.92 12.74
C LEU A 414 8.86 5.88 11.38
N HIS A 415 9.26 6.76 10.46
CA HIS A 415 8.72 6.82 9.10
C HIS A 415 9.08 5.55 8.30
N MET A 416 10.29 5.01 8.50
CA MET A 416 10.68 3.73 7.91
C MET A 416 9.73 2.60 8.30
N GLN A 417 9.00 2.71 9.42
CA GLN A 417 7.96 1.76 9.87
C GLN A 417 6.52 2.23 9.57
N HIS A 418 6.36 3.33 8.85
CA HIS A 418 5.09 4.00 8.56
C HIS A 418 4.33 4.41 9.83
N PHE A 419 5.05 4.72 10.91
CA PHE A 419 4.44 5.20 12.14
C PHE A 419 4.22 6.71 12.10
N LEU A 420 5.07 7.44 11.37
CA LEU A 420 5.06 8.89 11.32
C LEU A 420 5.02 9.38 9.86
N MET A 421 4.12 10.30 9.60
CA MET A 421 3.95 11.00 8.33
C MET A 421 4.09 12.51 8.55
N LEU A 422 4.04 13.28 7.48
CA LEU A 422 4.15 14.74 7.51
C LEU A 422 2.98 15.33 6.72
N ARG A 423 2.38 16.39 7.26
CA ARG A 423 1.34 17.17 6.57
C ARG A 423 1.66 18.67 6.59
N SER A 424 1.14 19.40 5.63
CA SER A 424 1.07 20.85 5.65
C SER A 424 0.06 21.31 6.69
N ALA A 425 0.28 22.51 7.25
CA ALA A 425 -0.70 23.18 8.11
C ALA A 425 -2.00 23.51 7.37
N ASP A 426 -1.92 23.71 6.05
CA ASP A 426 -3.08 23.99 5.19
C ASP A 426 -3.92 22.74 4.89
N SER A 427 -3.36 21.54 5.13
CA SER A 427 -4.11 20.28 4.97
C SER A 427 -5.02 20.07 6.19
N PRO A 428 -6.27 19.60 5.99
CA PRO A 428 -7.15 19.29 7.11
C PRO A 428 -6.59 18.16 7.97
N ARG A 429 -7.06 18.05 9.22
CA ARG A 429 -6.85 16.86 10.02
C ARG A 429 -7.75 15.74 9.48
N TRP A 430 -7.16 14.63 9.07
CA TRP A 430 -7.90 13.45 8.64
C TRP A 430 -8.31 12.58 9.84
N PRO A 431 -9.45 11.88 9.75
CA PRO A 431 -9.85 10.93 10.78
C PRO A 431 -8.90 9.72 10.81
N SER A 432 -8.55 9.29 12.02
CA SER A 432 -7.84 8.03 12.27
C SER A 432 -8.72 6.81 12.02
N THR A 433 -8.13 5.65 11.78
CA THR A 433 -8.87 4.39 11.63
C THR A 433 -9.74 4.09 12.86
N ALA A 434 -9.28 4.45 14.06
CA ALA A 434 -10.05 4.28 15.29
C ALA A 434 -11.30 5.18 15.31
N GLU A 435 -11.16 6.45 14.92
CA GLU A 435 -12.30 7.38 14.79
C GLU A 435 -13.29 6.89 13.72
N LEU A 436 -12.81 6.39 12.58
CA LEU A 436 -13.67 5.81 11.53
C LEU A 436 -14.37 4.54 11.99
N GLN A 437 -13.68 3.66 12.72
CA GLN A 437 -14.27 2.43 13.26
C GLN A 437 -15.33 2.74 14.32
N ALA A 438 -15.12 3.77 15.14
CA ALA A 438 -16.09 4.19 16.16
C ALA A 438 -17.41 4.68 15.55
N ARG A 439 -17.40 5.27 14.34
CA ARG A 439 -18.62 5.65 13.60
C ARG A 439 -19.50 4.42 13.31
N VAL A 440 -18.89 3.26 13.06
CA VAL A 440 -19.59 2.00 12.77
C VAL A 440 -20.39 1.50 13.98
N SER A 441 -19.89 1.69 15.19
CA SER A 441 -20.55 1.21 16.42
C SER A 441 -21.69 2.12 16.90
N GLN A 442 -21.93 3.25 16.22
CA GLN A 442 -22.92 4.26 16.61
C GLN A 442 -24.10 4.38 15.61
N SER A 443 -24.00 3.74 14.44
CA SER A 443 -25.07 3.60 13.43
C SER A 443 -25.82 2.29 13.61
#